data_AF-A0A945K1U5-F1
#
_entry.id   AF-A0A945K1U5-F1
#
_cell.length_a   1.000
_cell.length_b   1.000
_cell.length_c   1.000
_cell.angle_alpha   90.00
_cell.angle_beta   90.00
_cell.angle_gamma   90.00
#
_symmetry.space_group_name_H-M   'P 1'
#
loop_
_entity.id
_entity.type
_entity.pdbx_description
1 polymer ?
#
loop_
_entity_poly.entity_id
_entity_poly.type
_entity_poly.pdbx_seq_one_letter_code
_entity_poly.pdbx_strand_id
1 'polypeptide(L)'
;MKNYHFSRKQRQLKYLVKKLNILMTTEKENIKLEIKKIVDKIKFLASQLNGIISANKMKKILGSLALFIGVSFTNTASAQYFAYPTTNPFGISPGYGNYTQSVNLIDIDNDGDLDLFTDSVNYSYSGGYYS
;
A
#
# COMPACT_ATOMS: atom_id res chain seq x y z
N MET A 1 35.30 13.90 39.22
CA MET A 1 33.97 13.36 38.85
C MET A 1 33.92 13.14 37.35
N LYS A 2 33.46 11.98 36.85
CA LYS A 2 33.32 11.74 35.40
C LYS A 2 32.17 12.61 34.86
N ASN A 3 32.49 13.63 34.07
CA ASN A 3 31.47 14.48 33.45
C ASN A 3 30.86 13.78 32.23
N TYR A 4 29.64 13.30 32.39
CA TYR A 4 28.91 12.68 31.30
C TYR A 4 28.26 13.73 30.40
N HIS A 5 28.82 13.95 29.21
CA HIS A 5 28.31 14.93 28.24
C HIS A 5 27.20 14.36 27.34
N PHE A 6 26.08 13.92 27.91
CA PHE A 6 24.97 13.34 27.16
C PHE A 6 24.35 14.30 26.14
N SER A 7 24.27 15.60 26.45
CA SER A 7 23.80 16.62 25.50
C SER A 7 24.67 16.70 24.25
N ARG A 8 26.00 16.54 24.39
CA ARG A 8 26.92 16.50 23.25
C ARG A 8 26.71 15.24 22.42
N LYS A 9 26.57 14.08 23.06
CA LYS A 9 26.26 12.81 22.40
C LYS A 9 24.93 12.88 21.63
N GLN A 10 23.89 13.49 22.21
CA GLN A 10 22.59 13.70 21.56
C GLN A 10 22.72 14.59 20.32
N ARG A 11 23.46 15.71 20.42
CA ARG A 11 23.72 16.60 19.28
C ARG A 11 24.49 15.88 18.17
N GLN A 12 25.48 15.08 18.55
CA GLN A 12 26.26 14.27 17.61
C GLN A 12 25.38 13.23 16.89
N LEU A 13 24.51 12.54 17.63
CA LEU A 13 23.55 11.58 17.04
C LEU A 13 22.66 12.28 16.00
N LYS A 14 22.07 13.42 16.35
CA LYS A 14 21.24 14.21 15.42
C LYS A 14 22.00 14.62 14.16
N TYR A 15 23.24 15.07 14.32
CA TYR A 15 24.10 15.46 13.20
C TYR A 15 24.40 14.27 12.28
N LEU A 16 24.79 13.13 12.84
CA LEU A 16 25.14 11.94 12.06
C LEU A 16 23.94 11.36 11.31
N VAL A 17 22.76 11.36 11.91
CA VAL A 17 21.53 10.94 11.22
C VAL A 17 21.25 11.85 10.02
N LYS A 18 21.34 13.18 10.20
CA LYS A 18 21.18 14.14 9.09
C LYS A 18 22.22 13.92 8.00
N LYS A 19 23.50 13.72 8.37
CA LYS A 19 24.58 13.46 7.43
C LYS A 19 24.35 12.16 6.64
N LEU A 20 23.92 11.10 7.31
CA LEU A 20 23.62 9.82 6.68
C LEU A 20 22.51 9.96 5.64
N ASN A 21 21.41 10.66 5.95
CA ASN A 21 20.32 10.88 5.00
C ASN A 21 20.83 11.55 3.69
N ILE A 22 21.74 12.53 3.79
CA ILE A 22 22.30 13.22 2.62
C ILE A 22 23.26 12.32 1.83
N LEU A 23 24.05 11.50 2.52
CA LEU A 23 24.98 10.59 1.85
C LEU A 23 24.24 9.45 1.13
N MET A 24 23.16 8.94 1.71
CA MET A 24 22.34 7.87 1.11
C MET A 24 21.60 8.33 -0.15
N THR A 25 21.35 9.64 -0.31
CA THR A 25 20.79 10.21 -1.55
C THR A 25 21.84 10.49 -2.62
N THR A 26 23.14 10.30 -2.33
CA THR A 26 24.22 10.61 -3.27
C THR A 26 24.70 9.34 -3.98
N GLU A 27 24.57 9.30 -5.31
CA GLU A 27 25.01 8.18 -6.17
C GLU A 27 26.53 8.17 -6.39
N LYS A 28 27.31 7.90 -5.35
CA LYS A 28 28.77 7.76 -5.46
C LYS A 28 29.23 6.44 -4.85
N GLU A 29 29.82 5.57 -5.68
CA GLU A 29 30.30 4.23 -5.26
C GLU A 29 31.33 4.28 -4.12
N ASN A 30 32.14 5.34 -4.06
CA ASN A 30 33.24 5.45 -3.10
C ASN A 30 32.81 5.82 -1.67
N ILE A 31 31.51 5.95 -1.38
CA ILE A 31 30.98 6.42 -0.07
C ILE A 31 30.63 5.26 0.87
N LYS A 32 30.60 4.00 0.39
CA LYS A 32 30.12 2.84 1.16
C LYS A 32 30.84 2.67 2.52
N LEU A 33 32.15 2.90 2.57
CA LEU A 33 32.92 2.80 3.81
C LEU A 33 32.57 3.92 4.81
N GLU A 34 32.33 5.14 4.32
CA GLU A 34 31.95 6.28 5.17
C GLU A 34 30.55 6.09 5.74
N ILE A 35 29.60 5.65 4.92
CA ILE A 35 28.24 5.29 5.36
C ILE A 35 28.32 4.25 6.49
N LYS A 36 29.11 3.18 6.31
CA LYS A 36 29.27 2.15 7.34
C LYS A 36 29.79 2.74 8.66
N LYS A 37 30.85 3.56 8.61
CA LYS A 37 31.40 4.24 9.80
C LYS A 37 30.37 5.12 10.51
N ILE A 38 29.55 5.86 9.75
CA ILE A 38 28.49 6.71 10.31
C ILE A 38 27.40 5.86 10.97
N VAL A 39 26.95 4.78 10.30
CA VAL A 39 25.94 3.86 10.83
C VAL A 39 26.42 3.23 12.15
N ASP A 40 27.66 2.74 12.20
CA ASP A 40 28.24 2.16 13.41
C ASP A 40 28.28 3.19 14.55
N LYS A 41 28.62 4.45 14.24
CA LYS A 41 28.63 5.52 15.23
C LYS A 41 27.23 5.91 15.71
N ILE A 42 26.23 5.92 14.83
CA ILE A 42 24.82 6.14 15.19
C ILE A 42 24.36 5.04 16.15
N LYS A 43 24.62 3.76 15.82
CA LYS A 43 24.26 2.62 16.69
C LYS A 43 24.90 2.75 18.08
N PHE A 44 26.18 3.08 18.14
CA PHE A 44 26.89 3.32 19.40
C PHE A 44 26.30 4.48 20.20
N LEU A 45 25.99 5.61 19.58
CA LEU A 45 25.42 6.76 20.30
C LEU A 45 23.98 6.50 20.75
N ALA A 46 23.19 5.79 19.95
CA ALA A 46 21.84 5.40 20.30
C ALA A 46 21.83 4.47 21.52
N SER A 47 22.73 3.48 21.58
CA SER A 47 22.85 2.60 22.76
C SER A 47 23.29 3.36 24.00
N GLN A 48 24.24 4.29 23.86
CA GLN A 48 24.73 5.14 24.95
C GLN A 48 23.69 6.13 25.49
N LEU A 49 22.67 6.48 24.69
CA LEU A 49 21.61 7.40 25.07
C LEU A 49 20.31 6.68 25.44
N ASN A 50 20.26 5.35 25.30
CA ASN A 50 19.10 4.54 25.66
C ASN A 50 18.86 4.61 27.17
N GLY A 51 17.60 4.86 27.57
CA GLY A 51 17.24 5.12 28.97
C GLY A 51 17.69 6.48 29.53
N ILE A 52 18.50 7.25 28.79
CA ILE A 52 18.98 8.58 29.21
C ILE A 52 18.14 9.69 28.58
N ILE A 53 17.83 9.56 27.28
CA ILE A 53 16.88 10.43 26.60
C ILE A 53 15.52 9.75 26.51
N SER A 54 14.44 10.53 26.52
CA SER A 54 13.10 9.98 26.36
C SER A 54 12.94 9.26 25.02
N ALA A 55 12.14 8.20 25.00
CA ALA A 55 11.86 7.43 23.80
C ALA A 55 11.31 8.32 22.67
N ASN A 56 10.46 9.30 22.98
CA ASN A 56 9.93 10.25 22.00
C ASN A 56 11.03 11.11 21.36
N LYS A 57 12.03 11.52 22.15
CA LYS A 57 13.18 12.27 21.63
C LYS A 57 14.07 11.38 20.75
N MET A 58 14.31 10.13 21.15
CA MET A 58 15.03 9.15 20.33
C MET A 58 14.30 8.92 18.99
N LYS A 59 12.99 8.68 19.03
CA LYS A 59 12.12 8.52 17.86
C LYS A 59 12.18 9.73 16.94
N LYS A 60 12.14 10.96 17.47
CA LYS A 60 12.28 12.18 16.65
C LYS A 60 13.64 12.28 15.96
N ILE A 61 14.72 11.81 16.60
CA ILE A 61 16.07 11.88 16.02
C ILE A 61 16.25 10.81 14.94
N LEU A 62 15.84 9.56 15.20
CA LEU A 62 16.02 8.43 14.26
C LEU A 62 14.90 8.32 13.23
N GLY A 63 13.75 8.95 13.48
CA GLY A 63 12.54 8.81 12.68
C GLY A 63 12.69 9.30 11.25
N SER A 64 13.53 10.31 10.99
CA SER A 64 13.80 10.75 9.62
C SER A 64 14.54 9.69 8.80
N LEU A 65 15.46 8.95 9.42
CA LEU A 65 16.15 7.82 8.77
C LEU A 65 15.20 6.64 8.59
N ALA A 66 14.34 6.36 9.58
CA ALA A 66 13.34 5.30 9.47
C ALA A 66 12.33 5.58 8.35
N LEU A 67 11.86 6.83 8.21
CA LEU A 67 10.99 7.26 7.13
C LEU A 67 11.68 7.14 5.77
N PHE A 68 12.92 7.63 5.65
CA PHE A 68 13.71 7.50 4.44
C PHE A 68 13.85 6.03 4.02
N ILE A 69 14.25 5.15 4.93
CA ILE A 69 14.41 3.72 4.64
C ILE A 69 13.08 3.09 4.24
N GLY A 70 11.99 3.41 4.96
CA GLY A 70 10.66 2.91 4.66
C GLY A 70 10.19 3.31 3.26
N VAL A 71 10.37 4.56 2.86
CA VAL A 71 9.95 5.04 1.52
C VAL A 71 10.89 4.56 0.41
N SER A 72 12.19 4.48 0.67
CA SER A 72 13.20 4.19 -0.37
C SER A 72 13.47 2.70 -0.59
N PHE A 73 13.29 1.85 0.43
CA PHE A 73 13.66 0.43 0.34
C PHE A 73 12.53 -0.55 0.70
N THR A 74 11.43 -0.10 1.31
CA THR A 74 10.28 -0.98 1.59
C THR A 74 9.16 -0.68 0.62
N ASN A 75 8.85 -1.67 -0.22
CA ASN A 75 7.89 -1.64 -1.30
C ASN A 75 8.37 -0.86 -2.54
N THR A 76 8.66 -1.61 -3.60
CA THR A 76 7.94 -1.37 -4.86
C THR A 76 6.48 -1.20 -4.45
N ALA A 77 6.02 0.03 -4.25
CA ALA A 77 4.60 0.26 -4.00
C ALA A 77 3.92 -0.38 -5.20
N SER A 78 3.28 -1.54 -5.01
CA SER A 78 2.40 -2.10 -6.00
C SER A 78 1.31 -1.06 -6.15
N ALA A 79 1.48 -0.18 -7.15
CA ALA A 79 0.48 0.80 -7.47
C ALA A 79 -0.84 0.06 -7.70
N GLN A 80 -1.95 0.69 -7.36
CA GLN A 80 -3.26 0.13 -7.67
C GLN A 80 -3.30 -0.23 -9.16
N TYR A 81 -3.42 -1.52 -9.45
CA TYR A 81 -3.52 -2.04 -10.82
C TYR A 81 -4.99 -2.26 -11.13
N PHE A 82 -5.50 -1.54 -12.12
CA PHE A 82 -6.80 -1.83 -12.72
C PHE A 82 -6.56 -2.69 -13.95
N ALA A 83 -7.28 -3.81 -14.05
CA ALA A 83 -7.28 -4.62 -15.26
C ALA A 83 -7.82 -3.79 -16.45
N TYR A 84 -7.39 -4.14 -17.67
CA TYR A 84 -8.01 -3.58 -18.86
C TYR A 84 -9.52 -3.89 -18.89
N PRO A 85 -10.36 -2.99 -19.42
CA PRO A 85 -11.78 -3.25 -19.53
C PRO A 85 -12.02 -4.49 -20.40
N THR A 86 -12.76 -5.45 -19.86
CA THR A 86 -13.16 -6.66 -20.58
C THR A 86 -14.55 -6.45 -21.19
N THR A 87 -14.71 -6.82 -22.46
CA THR A 87 -16.04 -6.83 -23.09
C THR A 87 -16.86 -8.00 -22.53
N ASN A 88 -18.09 -7.71 -22.11
CA ASN A 88 -19.05 -8.71 -21.61
C ASN A 88 -18.49 -9.67 -20.54
N PRO A 89 -18.01 -9.18 -19.38
CA PRO A 89 -17.38 -10.02 -18.34
C PRO A 89 -18.30 -11.10 -17.76
N PHE A 90 -19.62 -10.90 -17.84
CA PHE A 90 -20.62 -11.80 -17.30
C PHE A 90 -21.23 -12.74 -18.36
N GLY A 91 -20.77 -12.66 -19.61
CA GLY A 91 -21.30 -13.49 -20.70
C GLY A 91 -22.79 -13.30 -20.96
N ILE A 92 -23.37 -12.17 -20.57
CA ILE A 92 -24.79 -11.89 -20.71
C ILE A 92 -25.09 -11.71 -22.21
N SER A 93 -26.01 -12.53 -22.71
CA SER A 93 -26.59 -12.39 -24.05
C SER A 93 -28.09 -12.18 -23.89
N PRO A 94 -28.72 -11.34 -24.72
CA PRO A 94 -30.18 -11.33 -24.80
C PRO A 94 -30.67 -12.75 -25.18
N GLY A 95 -31.76 -13.20 -24.54
CA GLY A 95 -32.46 -14.42 -24.93
C GLY A 95 -32.93 -14.39 -26.38
N TYR A 96 -33.04 -15.57 -27.00
CA TYR A 96 -33.44 -15.73 -28.40
C TYR A 96 -34.92 -15.37 -28.61
N GLY A 97 -35.22 -14.12 -28.96
CA GLY A 97 -36.57 -13.70 -29.34
C GLY A 97 -36.72 -12.18 -29.44
N ASN A 98 -37.65 -11.71 -30.28
CA ASN A 98 -38.00 -10.29 -30.41
C ASN A 98 -38.98 -9.84 -29.30
N TYR A 99 -38.85 -10.38 -28.10
CA TYR A 99 -39.76 -10.11 -26.98
C TYR A 99 -39.07 -9.24 -25.92
N THR A 100 -39.83 -8.36 -25.30
CA THR A 100 -39.37 -7.58 -24.13
C THR A 100 -39.07 -8.54 -22.99
N GLN A 101 -37.82 -8.58 -22.55
CA GLN A 101 -37.40 -9.33 -21.37
C GLN A 101 -37.48 -8.42 -20.14
N SER A 102 -38.14 -8.88 -19.08
CA SER A 102 -38.06 -8.22 -17.78
C SER A 102 -36.71 -8.55 -17.14
N VAL A 103 -35.99 -7.51 -16.69
CA VAL A 103 -34.68 -7.64 -16.06
C VAL A 103 -34.73 -7.03 -14.66
N ASN A 104 -34.31 -7.78 -13.65
CA ASN A 104 -34.25 -7.34 -12.26
C ASN A 104 -32.90 -7.71 -11.64
N LEU A 105 -32.47 -6.93 -10.63
CA LEU A 105 -31.31 -7.22 -9.80
C LEU A 105 -31.80 -7.45 -8.36
N ILE A 106 -31.50 -8.63 -7.80
CA ILE A 106 -31.91 -9.04 -6.45
C ILE A 106 -30.82 -9.90 -5.82
N ASP A 107 -30.58 -9.73 -4.53
CA ASP A 107 -29.68 -10.56 -3.73
C ASP A 107 -30.48 -11.77 -3.19
N ILE A 108 -30.31 -12.96 -3.78
CA ILE A 108 -31.14 -14.14 -3.48
C ILE A 108 -30.79 -14.75 -2.13
N ASP A 109 -29.50 -14.79 -1.82
CA ASP A 109 -28.95 -15.52 -0.68
C ASP A 109 -28.48 -14.60 0.46
N ASN A 110 -28.65 -13.29 0.29
CA ASN A 110 -28.43 -12.25 1.28
C ASN A 110 -26.96 -12.12 1.68
N ASP A 111 -26.05 -12.21 0.71
CA ASP A 111 -24.61 -12.05 0.92
C ASP A 111 -24.09 -10.63 0.58
N GLY A 112 -24.94 -9.79 -0.02
CA GLY A 112 -24.67 -8.41 -0.38
C GLY A 112 -24.32 -8.19 -1.85
N ASP A 113 -24.10 -9.24 -2.64
CA ASP A 113 -23.95 -9.15 -4.09
C ASP A 113 -25.32 -9.26 -4.79
N LEU A 114 -25.51 -8.53 -5.90
CA LEU A 114 -26.78 -8.54 -6.64
C LEU A 114 -26.73 -9.54 -7.79
N ASP A 115 -27.71 -10.44 -7.83
CA ASP A 115 -27.90 -11.40 -8.92
C ASP A 115 -28.78 -10.84 -10.04
N LEU A 116 -28.46 -11.24 -11.27
CA LEU A 116 -29.25 -10.91 -12.46
C LEU A 116 -30.40 -11.92 -12.66
N PHE A 117 -31.64 -11.41 -12.64
CA PHE A 117 -32.83 -12.17 -13.01
C PHE A 117 -33.42 -11.69 -14.32
N THR A 118 -33.71 -12.65 -15.20
CA THR A 118 -34.38 -12.40 -16.49
C THR A 118 -35.57 -13.33 -16.67
N ASP A 119 -36.66 -12.82 -17.23
CA ASP A 119 -37.84 -13.61 -17.64
C ASP A 119 -38.07 -13.56 -19.16
N SER A 120 -38.69 -14.61 -19.70
CA SER A 120 -39.07 -14.73 -21.11
C SER A 120 -40.53 -15.16 -21.24
N VAL A 121 -41.38 -14.30 -21.80
CA VAL A 121 -42.77 -14.65 -22.10
C VAL A 121 -42.85 -15.32 -23.47
N ASN A 122 -43.22 -16.61 -23.49
CA ASN A 122 -43.50 -17.33 -24.73
C ASN A 122 -44.99 -17.21 -25.09
N TYR A 123 -45.31 -16.48 -26.15
CA TYR A 123 -46.68 -16.47 -26.71
C TYR A 123 -46.88 -17.69 -27.61
N SER A 124 -47.57 -18.72 -27.11
CA SER A 124 -48.02 -19.84 -27.96
C SER A 124 -49.27 -19.41 -28.75
N TYR A 125 -49.13 -19.19 -30.06
CA TYR A 125 -50.29 -19.06 -30.95
C TYR A 125 -50.94 -20.44 -31.13
N SER A 126 -52.05 -20.68 -30.44
CA SER A 126 -52.92 -21.83 -30.74
C SER A 126 -53.86 -21.43 -31.89
N GLY A 127 -53.39 -21.62 -33.12
CA GLY A 127 -54.23 -21.47 -34.31
C GLY A 127 -55.15 -22.68 -34.44
N GLY A 128 -56.41 -22.55 -34.01
CA GLY A 128 -57.44 -23.55 -34.27
C GLY A 128 -57.75 -23.60 -35.77
N TYR A 129 -57.40 -24.70 -36.42
CA TYR A 129 -57.88 -24.98 -37.77
C TYR A 129 -59.35 -25.38 -37.66
N TYR A 130 -60.26 -24.51 -38.11
CA TYR A 130 -61.64 -24.91 -38.39
C TYR A 130 -61.65 -25.68 -39.71
N SER A 131 -62.06 -26.95 -39.65
CA SER A 131 -62.27 -27.82 -40.83
C SER A 131 -63.56 -27.48 -41.55
#